data_AF-A0AAF0ZZL1-F1
#
_entry.id   AF-A0AAF0ZZL1-F1
#
_cell.length_a   1.000
_cell.length_b   1.000
_cell.length_c   1.000
_cell.angle_alpha   90.00
_cell.angle_beta   90.00
_cell.angle_gamma   90.00
#
_symmetry.space_group_name_H-M   'P 1'
#
loop_
_entity.id
_entity.type
_entity.pdbx_description
1 polymer ?
#
loop_
_entity_poly.entity_id
_entity_poly.type
_entity_poly.pdbx_seq_one_letter_code
_entity_poly.pdbx_strand_id
1 'polypeptide(L)'
;MNICDGIIEKTEKKLAVWKSRGGVVLINAVLDSSPTYVMSLFPTPDKVVKILDNLSRNFLRQGNKIEKSFNLVKWITVQQSKKFGGLGVRNLKLQNKSLLKKRLWRFAQEEHSLWKEVILRKYGQKGQRYTNEVSDTYGVGA
;
A
#
# COMPACT_ATOMS: atom_id res chain seq x y z
N MET A 1 10.17 -1.96 15.72
CA MET A 1 10.33 -1.48 14.32
C MET A 1 9.01 -1.75 13.61
N ASN A 2 8.23 -0.71 13.28
CA ASN A 2 6.88 -0.94 12.77
C ASN A 2 6.99 -1.59 11.38
N ILE A 3 6.15 -2.58 11.07
CA ILE A 3 6.12 -3.27 9.77
C ILE A 3 6.09 -2.25 8.59
N CYS A 4 5.49 -1.09 8.83
CA CYS A 4 5.41 0.02 7.88
C CYS A 4 6.76 0.67 7.56
N ASP A 5 7.69 0.74 8.51
CA ASP A 5 9.01 1.37 8.34
C ASP A 5 9.86 0.55 7.36
N GLY A 6 9.81 -0.77 7.48
CA GLY A 6 10.53 -1.67 6.56
C GLY A 6 10.01 -1.60 5.11
N ILE A 7 8.73 -1.28 4.91
CA ILE A 7 8.16 -1.08 3.56
C ILE A 7 8.68 0.22 2.95
N ILE A 8 8.73 1.29 3.75
CA ILE A 8 9.23 2.60 3.31
C ILE A 8 10.69 2.44 2.88
N GLU A 9 11.53 1.85 3.72
CA GLU A 9 12.95 1.65 3.46
C GLU A 9 13.19 0.79 2.19
N LYS A 10 12.45 -0.30 2.03
CA LYS A 10 12.54 -1.13 0.81
C LYS A 10 12.13 -0.37 -0.44
N THR A 11 11.09 0.45 -0.34
CA THR A 11 10.59 1.26 -1.46
C THR A 11 11.61 2.32 -1.84
N GLU A 12 12.18 3.01 -0.86
CA GLU A 12 13.22 4.01 -1.05
C GLU A 12 14.48 3.39 -1.65
N LYS A 13 14.99 2.29 -1.10
CA LYS A 13 16.14 1.56 -1.66
C LYS A 13 15.92 1.16 -3.12
N LYS A 14 14.74 0.61 -3.45
CA LYS A 14 14.39 0.27 -4.83
C LYS A 14 14.40 1.52 -5.72
N LEU A 15 13.71 2.59 -5.33
CA LEU A 15 13.66 3.82 -6.12
C LEU A 15 15.05 4.47 -6.27
N ALA A 16 15.90 4.39 -5.25
CA ALA A 16 17.26 4.91 -5.28
C ALA A 16 18.18 4.16 -6.26
N VAL A 17 18.03 2.83 -6.38
CA VAL A 17 18.77 2.02 -7.37
C VAL A 17 18.47 2.49 -8.79
N TRP A 18 17.22 2.85 -9.05
CA TRP A 18 16.74 3.22 -10.38
C TRP A 18 16.82 4.71 -10.68
N LYS A 19 17.80 5.45 -10.11
CA LYS A 19 18.08 6.90 -10.29
C LYS A 19 17.49 7.49 -11.59
N SER A 20 16.21 7.89 -11.52
CA SER A 20 15.38 8.45 -12.59
C SER A 20 15.13 7.66 -13.89
N ARG A 21 15.41 6.35 -13.96
CA ARG A 21 15.11 5.53 -15.15
C ARG A 21 13.72 4.89 -15.02
N GLY A 22 12.89 4.95 -16.06
CA GLY A 22 11.62 4.20 -16.11
C GLY A 22 10.36 4.92 -15.57
N GLY A 23 10.46 6.18 -15.12
CA GLY A 23 9.33 7.08 -14.87
C GLY A 23 8.17 6.47 -14.06
N VAL A 24 6.93 6.68 -14.53
CA VAL A 24 5.70 6.21 -13.85
C VAL A 24 5.58 4.69 -13.82
N VAL A 25 6.05 4.01 -14.87
CA VAL A 25 5.93 2.54 -14.98
C VAL A 25 6.70 1.87 -13.85
N LEU A 26 7.92 2.36 -13.58
CA LEU A 26 8.74 1.82 -12.50
C LEU A 26 8.14 2.10 -11.12
N ILE A 27 7.62 3.31 -10.88
CA ILE A 27 6.94 3.63 -9.61
C ILE A 27 5.82 2.63 -9.35
N ASN A 28 4.96 2.41 -10.35
CA ASN A 28 3.87 1.46 -10.22
C ASN A 28 4.38 0.04 -9.95
N ALA A 29 5.43 -0.43 -10.64
CA ALA A 29 6.01 -1.76 -10.41
C ALA A 29 6.63 -1.93 -9.01
N VAL A 30 7.32 -0.91 -8.49
CA VAL A 30 7.91 -0.94 -7.15
C VAL A 30 6.81 -0.93 -6.09
N LEU A 31 5.78 -0.07 -6.27
CA LEU A 31 4.61 -0.03 -5.39
C LEU A 31 3.77 -1.31 -5.47
N ASP A 32 3.76 -2.01 -6.61
CA ASP A 32 3.09 -3.29 -6.72
C ASP A 32 3.80 -4.40 -5.96
N SER A 33 5.12 -4.47 -6.08
CA SER A 33 5.89 -5.55 -5.48
C SER A 33 6.09 -5.40 -3.97
N SER A 34 6.23 -4.18 -3.45
CA SER A 34 6.73 -3.95 -2.09
C SER A 34 5.62 -3.72 -1.06
N PRO A 35 4.78 -2.66 -1.16
CA PRO A 35 3.71 -2.43 -0.18
C PRO A 35 2.45 -3.27 -0.39
N THR A 36 2.15 -3.79 -1.58
CA THR A 36 0.85 -4.45 -1.88
C THR A 36 0.52 -5.61 -0.95
N TYR A 37 1.52 -6.42 -0.58
CA TYR A 37 1.28 -7.56 0.31
C TYR A 37 0.78 -7.11 1.68
N VAL A 38 1.50 -6.21 2.33
CA VAL A 38 1.14 -5.70 3.66
C VAL A 38 -0.14 -4.87 3.60
N MET A 39 -0.29 -4.04 2.55
CA MET A 39 -1.52 -3.29 2.30
C MET A 39 -2.74 -4.18 2.05
N SER A 40 -2.55 -5.43 1.60
CA SER A 40 -3.67 -6.35 1.44
C SER A 40 -4.11 -6.99 2.76
N LEU A 41 -3.24 -7.02 3.77
CA LEU A 41 -3.51 -7.67 5.05
C LEU A 41 -3.98 -6.69 6.12
N PHE A 42 -3.46 -5.45 6.11
CA PHE A 42 -3.73 -4.47 7.14
C PHE A 42 -4.18 -3.12 6.58
N PRO A 43 -5.09 -2.40 7.29
CA PRO A 43 -5.35 -0.99 7.04
C PRO A 43 -4.05 -0.21 7.17
N THR A 44 -3.62 0.41 6.08
CA THR A 44 -2.37 1.18 6.10
C THR A 44 -2.64 2.57 6.66
N PRO A 45 -1.89 3.02 7.69
CA PRO A 45 -2.06 4.36 8.24
C PRO A 45 -1.86 5.43 7.18
N ASP A 46 -2.67 6.49 7.22
CA ASP A 46 -2.59 7.60 6.26
C ASP A 46 -1.20 8.25 6.23
N LYS A 47 -0.45 8.23 7.35
CA LYS A 47 0.93 8.72 7.42
C LYS A 47 1.86 7.97 6.48
N VAL A 48 1.78 6.64 6.46
CA VAL A 48 2.64 5.76 5.63
C VAL A 48 2.32 5.97 4.15
N VAL A 49 1.04 6.06 3.81
CA VAL A 49 0.60 6.36 2.44
C VAL A 49 1.17 7.70 1.97
N LYS A 50 1.10 8.75 2.81
CA LYS A 50 1.68 10.06 2.49
C LYS A 50 3.20 10.00 2.26
N ILE A 51 3.93 9.20 3.04
CA ILE A 51 5.38 9.05 2.86
C ILE A 51 5.69 8.37 1.51
N LEU A 52 4.97 7.29 1.16
CA LEU A 52 5.14 6.59 -0.12
C LEU A 52 4.75 7.47 -1.31
N ASP A 53 3.68 8.26 -1.19
CA ASP A 53 3.29 9.26 -2.19
C ASP A 53 4.39 10.33 -2.35
N ASN A 54 5.00 10.79 -1.26
CA ASN A 54 6.11 11.75 -1.31
C ASN A 54 7.36 11.17 -1.97
N LEU A 55 7.72 9.91 -1.69
CA LEU A 55 8.82 9.23 -2.37
C LEU A 55 8.57 9.14 -3.87
N SER A 56 7.34 8.79 -4.27
CA SER A 56 6.94 8.72 -5.68
C SER A 56 7.00 10.09 -6.36
N ARG A 57 6.53 11.15 -5.69
CA ARG A 57 6.63 12.54 -6.15
C ARG A 57 8.09 12.97 -6.34
N ASN A 58 8.94 12.67 -5.35
CA ASN A 58 10.36 13.02 -5.38
C ASN A 58 11.09 12.30 -6.50
N PHE A 59 10.77 11.02 -6.75
CA PHE A 59 11.33 10.25 -7.86
C PHE A 59 10.92 10.82 -9.23
N LEU A 60 9.64 11.19 -9.42
CA LEU A 60 9.18 11.86 -10.64
C LEU A 60 9.89 13.20 -10.86
N ARG A 61 10.17 13.93 -9.77
CA ARG A 61 10.89 15.21 -9.84
C ARG A 61 12.37 15.02 -10.18
N GLN A 62 13.04 14.05 -9.58
CA GLN A 62 14.48 13.81 -9.77
C GLN A 62 14.85 13.40 -11.20
N GLY A 63 13.90 12.93 -12.02
CA GLY A 63 14.14 12.66 -13.44
C GLY A 63 14.15 13.87 -14.35
N ASN A 64 13.62 15.01 -13.91
CA ASN A 64 13.69 16.26 -14.65
C ASN A 64 14.92 17.05 -14.16
N LYS A 65 15.97 17.12 -14.98
CA LYS A 65 17.18 17.93 -14.75
C LYS A 65 16.92 19.45 -14.71
N ILE A 66 15.68 19.89 -14.79
CA ILE A 66 15.31 21.30 -14.79
C ILE A 66 15.16 21.74 -13.34
N GLU A 67 16.09 22.59 -12.92
CA GLU A 67 16.16 23.22 -11.61
C GLU A 67 14.78 23.66 -11.12
N LYS A 68 14.42 23.20 -9.92
CA LYS A 68 13.26 23.63 -9.14
C LYS A 68 11.96 23.84 -9.95
N SER A 69 11.52 22.84 -10.72
CA SER A 69 10.15 22.87 -11.25
C SER A 69 9.13 22.78 -10.12
N PHE A 70 8.32 23.82 -9.91
CA PHE A 70 7.14 23.76 -9.05
C PHE A 70 6.10 22.84 -9.68
N ASN A 71 5.62 21.85 -8.94
CA ASN A 71 4.51 21.00 -9.40
C ASN A 71 3.21 21.80 -9.28
N LEU A 72 2.84 22.51 -10.35
CA LEU A 72 1.54 23.20 -10.45
C LEU A 72 0.37 22.21 -10.59
N VAL A 73 0.66 20.93 -10.85
CA VAL A 73 -0.33 19.87 -11.01
C VAL A 73 -0.64 19.23 -9.67
N LYS A 74 -1.92 19.23 -9.27
CA LYS A 74 -2.40 18.52 -8.09
C LYS A 74 -2.05 17.03 -8.21
N TRP A 75 -1.55 16.43 -7.12
CA TRP A 75 -1.16 15.01 -7.13
C TRP A 75 -2.29 14.06 -7.51
N ILE A 76 -3.53 14.41 -7.14
CA ILE A 76 -4.72 13.66 -7.51
C ILE A 76 -4.86 13.57 -9.04
N THR A 77 -4.53 14.64 -9.78
CA THR A 77 -4.53 14.65 -11.25
C THR A 77 -3.42 13.74 -11.80
N VAL A 78 -2.23 13.73 -11.20
CA VAL A 78 -1.15 12.80 -11.58
C VAL A 78 -1.55 11.34 -11.38
N GLN A 79 -2.35 11.06 -10.34
CA GLN A 79 -2.85 9.73 -10.03
C GLN A 79 -4.01 9.27 -10.92
N GLN A 80 -4.65 10.17 -11.69
CA GLN A 80 -5.70 9.78 -12.61
C GLN A 80 -5.16 8.91 -13.75
N SER A 81 -6.02 8.08 -14.33
CA SER A 81 -5.67 7.30 -15.53
C SER A 81 -5.32 8.23 -16.69
N LYS A 82 -4.46 7.75 -17.60
CA LYS A 82 -4.11 8.45 -18.84
C LYS A 82 -5.33 8.83 -19.68
N LYS A 83 -6.39 8.03 -19.62
CA LYS A 83 -7.67 8.31 -20.31
C LYS A 83 -8.35 9.60 -19.81
N PHE A 84 -8.08 10.00 -18.57
CA PHE A 84 -8.64 11.20 -17.94
C PHE A 84 -7.60 12.32 -17.81
N GLY A 85 -6.51 12.28 -18.61
CA GLY A 85 -5.48 13.32 -18.60
C GLY A 85 -4.47 13.22 -17.45
N GLY A 86 -4.48 12.13 -16.68
CA GLY A 86 -3.50 11.87 -15.62
C GLY A 86 -2.28 11.09 -16.07
N LEU A 87 -1.33 10.90 -15.16
CA LEU A 87 -0.08 10.16 -15.43
C LEU A 87 -0.23 8.65 -15.21
N GLY A 88 -1.28 8.22 -14.52
CA GLY A 88 -1.56 6.82 -14.19
C GLY A 88 -0.76 6.30 -12.99
N VAL A 89 -0.31 7.19 -12.08
CA VAL A 89 0.29 6.77 -10.81
C VAL A 89 -0.82 6.19 -9.92
N ARG A 90 -0.60 5.02 -9.32
CA ARG A 90 -1.65 4.43 -8.46
C ARG A 90 -1.90 5.27 -7.21
N ASN A 91 -3.18 5.39 -6.87
CA ASN A 91 -3.58 5.91 -5.57
C ASN A 91 -3.56 4.78 -4.53
N LEU A 92 -2.53 4.78 -3.68
CA LEU A 92 -2.28 3.76 -2.67
C LEU A 92 -3.41 3.68 -1.62
N LYS A 93 -4.07 4.80 -1.30
CA LYS A 93 -5.21 4.81 -0.35
C LYS A 93 -6.41 4.06 -0.92
N LEU A 94 -6.73 4.31 -2.20
CA LEU A 94 -7.80 3.59 -2.89
C LEU A 94 -7.44 2.11 -3.10
N GLN A 95 -6.18 1.81 -3.43
CA GLN A 95 -5.69 0.45 -3.61
C GLN A 95 -5.75 -0.35 -2.30
N ASN A 96 -5.33 0.21 -1.17
CA ASN A 96 -5.44 -0.46 0.14
C ASN A 96 -6.91 -0.77 0.47
N LYS A 97 -7.80 0.22 0.32
CA LYS A 97 -9.25 0.01 0.53
C LYS A 97 -9.82 -1.08 -0.36
N SER A 98 -9.46 -1.11 -1.65
CA SER A 98 -9.98 -2.12 -2.58
C SER A 98 -9.44 -3.52 -2.27
N LEU A 99 -8.16 -3.64 -1.90
CA LEU A 99 -7.54 -4.91 -1.50
C LEU A 99 -8.17 -5.47 -0.22
N LEU A 100 -8.40 -4.64 0.79
CA LEU A 100 -9.08 -5.05 2.03
C LEU A 100 -10.51 -5.50 1.76
N LYS A 101 -11.26 -4.76 0.93
CA LYS A 101 -12.60 -5.18 0.51
C LYS A 101 -12.59 -6.50 -0.25
N LYS A 102 -11.62 -6.69 -1.16
CA LYS A 102 -11.44 -7.96 -1.88
C LYS A 102 -11.17 -9.12 -0.92
N ARG A 103 -10.32 -8.92 0.10
CA ARG A 103 -10.07 -9.92 1.14
C ARG A 103 -11.30 -10.23 1.97
N LEU A 104 -12.05 -9.22 2.39
CA LEU A 104 -13.30 -9.39 3.14
C LEU A 104 -14.35 -10.14 2.31
N TRP A 105 -14.46 -9.82 1.02
CA TRP A 105 -15.35 -10.54 0.11
C TRP A 105 -14.96 -12.01 -0.04
N ARG A 106 -13.66 -12.32 -0.19
CA ARG A 106 -13.17 -13.71 -0.21
C ARG A 106 -13.45 -14.44 1.11
N PHE A 107 -13.31 -13.75 2.24
CA PHE A 107 -13.66 -14.33 3.55
C PHE A 107 -15.16 -14.68 3.64
N ALA A 108 -16.03 -13.84 3.07
CA ALA A 108 -17.46 -14.12 3.04
C ALA A 108 -17.82 -15.29 2.10
N GLN A 109 -17.19 -15.39 0.94
CA GLN A 109 -17.55 -16.36 -0.10
C GLN A 109 -16.88 -17.74 0.05
N GLU A 110 -15.61 -17.78 0.47
CA GLU A 110 -14.88 -19.05 0.60
C GLU A 110 -15.29 -19.72 1.92
N GLU A 111 -16.22 -20.67 1.93
CA GLU A 111 -16.64 -21.37 3.15
C GLU A 111 -15.60 -22.37 3.67
N HIS A 112 -15.02 -23.19 2.79
CA HIS A 112 -14.16 -24.32 3.18
C HIS A 112 -12.66 -24.05 3.05
N SER A 113 -12.24 -22.80 3.21
CA SER A 113 -10.83 -22.46 3.06
C SER A 113 -10.06 -22.57 4.37
N LEU A 114 -8.93 -23.29 4.36
CA LEU A 114 -8.07 -23.49 5.54
C LEU A 114 -7.64 -22.17 6.21
N TRP A 115 -7.34 -21.14 5.40
CA TRP A 115 -6.92 -19.84 5.96
C TRP A 115 -8.06 -19.15 6.72
N LYS A 116 -9.31 -19.34 6.29
CA LYS A 116 -10.49 -18.83 6.98
C LYS A 116 -10.73 -19.60 8.27
N GLU A 117 -10.61 -20.92 8.25
CA GLU A 117 -10.74 -21.77 9.43
C GLU A 117 -9.72 -21.40 10.52
N VAL A 118 -8.46 -21.16 10.13
CA VAL A 118 -7.41 -20.70 11.05
C VAL A 118 -7.76 -19.34 11.67
N ILE A 119 -8.26 -18.39 10.86
CA ILE A 119 -8.69 -17.07 11.36
C ILE A 119 -9.88 -17.21 12.30
N LEU A 120 -10.88 -18.01 11.95
CA LEU A 120 -12.06 -18.26 12.78
C LEU A 120 -11.72 -18.93 14.11
N ARG A 121 -10.80 -19.90 14.11
CA ARG A 121 -10.31 -20.52 15.34
C ARG A 121 -9.50 -19.56 16.20
N LYS A 122 -8.67 -18.73 15.59
CA LYS A 122 -7.78 -17.79 16.31
C LYS A 122 -8.54 -16.60 16.91
N TYR A 123 -9.47 -16.01 16.15
CA TYR A 123 -10.17 -14.77 16.54
C TYR A 123 -11.62 -15.01 16.98
N GLY A 124 -12.09 -16.26 16.92
CA GLY A 124 -13.46 -16.64 17.25
C GLY A 124 -14.47 -16.31 16.15
N GLN A 125 -15.64 -16.95 16.24
CA GLN A 125 -16.80 -16.68 15.40
C GLN A 125 -17.94 -16.21 16.31
N LYS A 126 -17.96 -14.93 16.68
CA LYS A 126 -19.14 -14.33 17.35
C LYS A 126 -19.85 -13.43 16.39
N GLY A 127 -20.91 -13.94 15.75
CA GLY A 127 -22.13 -13.26 15.27
C GLY A 127 -22.08 -11.93 14.49
N GLN A 128 -20.96 -11.26 14.34
CA GLN A 128 -20.87 -9.90 13.85
C GLN A 128 -19.57 -9.70 13.09
N ARG A 129 -19.67 -8.89 12.03
CA ARG A 129 -18.68 -8.66 10.96
C ARG A 129 -17.41 -7.92 11.41
N TYR A 130 -17.05 -7.99 12.70
CA TYR A 130 -15.89 -7.32 13.27
C TYR A 130 -15.17 -8.23 14.27
N THR A 131 -13.84 -8.23 14.20
CA THR A 131 -12.97 -8.86 15.20
C THR A 131 -12.91 -7.95 16.43
N ASN A 132 -12.97 -8.54 17.63
CA ASN A 132 -12.78 -7.80 18.89
C ASN A 132 -11.45 -7.04 18.89
N GLU A 133 -11.38 -5.91 19.61
CA GLU A 133 -10.12 -5.26 19.94
C GLU A 133 -9.22 -6.28 20.65
N VAL A 134 -8.01 -6.49 20.12
CA VAL A 134 -7.05 -7.44 20.68
C VAL A 134 -6.48 -6.80 21.94
N SER A 135 -6.95 -7.27 23.11
CA SER A 135 -6.54 -6.79 24.43
C SER A 135 -5.19 -7.35 24.88
N ASP A 136 -4.67 -8.39 24.23
CA ASP A 136 -3.52 -9.13 24.75
C ASP A 136 -2.30 -9.10 23.82
N THR A 137 -1.16 -8.77 24.42
CA THR A 137 0.16 -8.81 23.79
C THR A 137 0.78 -10.19 23.97
N TYR A 138 0.60 -11.07 22.99
CA TYR A 138 1.28 -12.38 23.01
C TYR A 138 2.54 -12.35 22.15
N GLY A 139 3.61 -11.77 22.71
CA GLY A 139 4.97 -12.13 22.37
C GLY A 139 5.49 -13.06 23.46
N VAL A 140 5.50 -14.37 23.22
CA VAL A 140 6.25 -15.30 24.06
C VAL A 140 7.64 -15.42 23.45
N GLY A 141 8.60 -14.76 24.09
CA GLY A 141 9.98 -15.21 24.04
C GLY A 141 10.07 -16.55 24.77
N ALA A 142 10.57 -17.54 24.06
CA ALA A 142 11.27 -18.67 24.65
C ALA A 142 12.74 -18.55 24.24
#